data_AF-A0A3N5L6E2-F1
#
_entry.id   AF-A0A3N5L6E2-F1
#
_cell.length_a   1.000
_cell.length_b   1.000
_cell.length_c   1.000
_cell.angle_alpha   90.00
_cell.angle_beta   90.00
_cell.angle_gamma   90.00
#
_symmetry.space_group_name_H-M   'P 1'
#
loop_
_entity.id
_entity.type
_entity.pdbx_description
1 polymer ?
#
loop_
_entity_poly.entity_id
_entity_poly.type
_entity_poly.pdbx_seq_one_letter_code
_entity_poly.pdbx_strand_id
1 'polypeptide(L)' 'MAQDVEARRLQINGIVQGVGFRPFVYQLAVRYGLKGEVANTSTGVT' A
#
# COMPACT_ATOMS: atom_id res chain seq x y z
N MET A 1 27.25 -3.12 5.87
CA MET A 1 26.59 -2.76 4.60
C MET A 1 25.32 -2.05 4.97
N ALA A 2 25.20 -0.75 4.70
CA ALA A 2 23.95 -0.04 4.92
C ALA A 2 22.93 -0.60 3.93
N GLN A 3 21.77 -1.04 4.42
CA GLN A 3 20.68 -1.44 3.54
C GLN A 3 20.10 -0.16 2.96
N ASP A 4 20.07 -0.03 1.63
CA ASP A 4 19.44 1.11 0.97
C ASP A 4 17.94 1.07 1.26
N VAL A 5 17.48 2.01 2.10
CA VAL A 5 16.07 2.15 2.44
C VAL A 5 15.42 2.99 1.33
N GLU A 6 14.59 2.35 0.53
CA GLU A 6 13.79 3.03 -0.49
C GLU A 6 12.35 3.26 -0.02
N ALA A 7 11.82 4.43 -0.33
CA ALA A 7 10.39 4.74 -0.20
C ALA A 7 9.82 5.04 -1.59
N ARG A 8 8.58 4.60 -1.83
CA ARG A 8 7.81 4.88 -3.05
C ARG A 8 6.36 5.14 -2.70
N ARG A 9 5.74 6.09 -3.39
CA ARG A 9 4.29 6.31 -3.36
C ARG A 9 3.67 5.62 -4.57
N LEU A 10 2.67 4.78 -4.34
CA LEU A 10 1.95 4.08 -5.39
C LEU A 10 0.55 4.69 -5.55
N GLN A 11 0.04 4.70 -6.77
CA GLN A 11 -1.34 5.07 -7.05
C GLN A 11 -2.00 3.92 -7.79
N ILE A 12 -3.10 3.42 -7.23
CA ILE A 12 -3.78 2.23 -7.72
C ILE A 12 -5.20 2.63 -8.06
N ASN A 13 -5.55 2.48 -9.34
CA ASN A 13 -6.84 2.85 -9.90
C ASN A 13 -7.63 1.60 -10.31
N GLY A 14 -8.96 1.72 -10.40
CA GLY A 14 -9.88 0.62 -10.74
C GLY A 14 -10.88 0.33 -9.63
N ILE A 15 -11.45 -0.88 -9.62
CA ILE A 15 -12.38 -1.32 -8.56
C ILE A 15 -11.59 -1.76 -7.34
N VAL A 16 -11.13 -0.77 -6.55
CA VAL A 16 -10.25 -1.00 -5.39
C VAL A 16 -10.87 -0.59 -4.06
N GLN A 17 -12.08 -0.01 -4.07
CA GLN A 17 -12.80 0.41 -2.87
C GLN A 17 -13.98 -0.52 -2.59
N GLY A 18 -14.25 -0.82 -1.32
CA GLY A 18 -15.30 -1.76 -0.91
C GLY A 18 -14.98 -3.25 -1.11
N VAL A 19 -13.81 -3.58 -1.67
CA VAL A 19 -13.40 -4.96 -2.00
C VAL A 19 -12.40 -5.59 -1.01
N GLY A 20 -12.10 -4.90 0.10
CA GLY A 20 -11.10 -5.35 1.07
C GLY A 20 -9.64 -5.06 0.68
N PHE A 21 -9.40 -4.14 -0.27
CA PHE A 21 -8.06 -3.81 -0.78
C PHE A 21 -7.09 -3.31 0.30
N ARG A 22 -7.54 -2.43 1.21
CA ARG A 22 -6.70 -1.91 2.32
C ARG A 22 -6.22 -3.02 3.27
N PRO A 23 -7.10 -3.89 3.81
CA PRO A 23 -6.66 -5.07 4.57
C PRO A 23 -5.67 -5.96 3.83
N PHE A 24 -5.86 -6.18 2.52
CA PHE A 24 -4.94 -6.97 1.69
C PHE A 24 -3.54 -6.35 1.63
N VAL A 25 -3.44 -5.05 1.33
CA VAL A 25 -2.15 -4.32 1.30
C VAL A 25 -1.49 -4.33 2.67
N TYR A 26 -2.24 -4.12 3.76
CA TYR A 26 -1.70 -4.16 5.11
C TYR A 26 -1.06 -5.53 5.44
N GLN A 27 -1.72 -6.63 5.09
CA GLN A 27 -1.17 -7.98 5.30
C GLN A 27 0.11 -8.21 4.50
N LEU A 28 0.18 -7.73 3.25
CA LEU A 28 1.41 -7.80 2.46
C LEU A 28 2.54 -6.97 3.08
N ALA A 29 2.25 -5.75 3.52
CA ALA A 29 3.24 -4.89 4.16
C ALA A 29 3.83 -5.56 5.42
N VAL A 30 2.98 -6.14 6.27
CA VAL A 30 3.41 -6.90 7.45
C VAL A 30 4.25 -8.12 7.04
N ARG A 31 3.80 -8.91 6.05
CA ARG A 31 4.51 -10.11 5.58
C ARG A 31 5.92 -9.81 5.06
N TYR A 32 6.09 -8.68 4.37
CA TYR A 32 7.38 -8.29 3.79
C TYR A 32 8.18 -7.29 4.65
N GLY A 33 7.71 -6.96 5.86
CA GLY A 33 8.39 -6.00 6.74
C GLY A 33 8.42 -4.57 6.20
N LEU A 34 7.51 -4.21 5.30
CA LEU A 34 7.40 -2.87 4.74
C LEU A 34 6.73 -1.92 5.73
N LYS A 35 7.17 -0.66 5.72
CA LYS A 35 6.60 0.41 6.53
C LYS A 35 5.95 1.44 5.62
N GLY A 36 4.80 1.97 6.05
CA GLY A 36 4.06 2.97 5.30
C GLY A 36 2.58 2.97 5.68
N GLU A 37 1.76 3.54 4.80
CA GLU A 37 0.32 3.66 4.95
C GLU A 37 -0.40 3.24 3.67
N VAL A 38 -1.71 3.00 3.80
CA VAL A 38 -2.60 2.76 2.66
C VAL A 38 -3.93 3.46 2.93
N ALA A 39 -4.38 4.28 1.99
CA ALA A 39 -5.55 5.13 2.12
C ALA A 39 -6.40 5.10 0.85
N ASN A 40 -7.73 5.04 1.04
CA ASN A 40 -8.65 5.31 -0.06
C ASN A 40 -8.67 6.82 -0.33
N THR A 41 -8.71 7.19 -1.61
CA THR A 41 -8.85 8.57 -2.08
C THR A 41 -10.04 8.67 -3.04
N SER A 42 -10.42 9.87 -3.47
CA SER A 42 -11.50 10.04 -4.46
C SER A 42 -11.18 9.41 -5.83
N THR A 43 -9.90 9.20 -6.15
CA THR A 43 -9.45 8.71 -7.45
C THR A 43 -8.95 7.25 -7.45
N GLY A 44 -8.81 6.61 -6.28
CA GLY A 44 -8.22 5.28 -6.16
C GLY A 44 -7.70 4.99 -4.75
N VAL A 45 -6.61 4.24 -4.65
CA VAL A 45 -5.88 3.96 -3.39
C VAL A 45 -4.45 4.46 -3.50
N THR A 46 -3.94 5.06 -2.43
CA THR A 46 -2.53 5.46 -2.30
C THR A 46 -1.91 4.87 -1.05
#